data_AF-A0A0C9ZKM7-F1
#
_entry.id   AF-A0A0C9ZKM7-F1
#
_cell.length_a   1.000
_cell.length_b   1.000
_cell.length_c   1.000
_cell.angle_alpha   90.00
_cell.angle_beta   90.00
_cell.angle_gamma   90.00
#
_symmetry.space_group_name_H-M   'P 1'
#
loop_
_entity.id
_entity.type
_entity.pdbx_description
1 polymer ?
#
loop_
_entity_poly.entity_id
_entity_poly.type
_entity_poly.pdbx_seq_one_letter_code
_entity_poly.pdbx_strand_id
1 'polypeptide(L)'
;MTSAGEKQHYALVLLKYLFEHLPKTTTVGLLYDIGCQLERSCRKWRLLDEEILSRLKFGISVFHAYGYQWPCQIIYHPRKCVGFGLSDGEGCEHLWSSLKMLIPTL
;
A
#
# COMPACT_ATOMS: atom_id res chain seq x y z
N MET A 1 -5.51 -11.44 19.45
CA MET A 1 -5.48 -11.42 17.97
C MET A 1 -6.52 -12.40 17.45
N THR A 2 -7.81 -12.09 17.57
CA THR A 2 -8.91 -13.05 17.25
C THR A 2 -9.94 -12.53 16.26
N SER A 3 -9.81 -11.30 15.75
CA SER A 3 -10.72 -10.78 14.73
C SER A 3 -10.18 -11.05 13.34
N ALA A 4 -10.97 -11.69 12.49
CA ALA A 4 -10.66 -11.87 11.07
C ALA A 4 -10.53 -10.53 10.31
N GLY A 5 -9.93 -10.62 9.12
CA GLY A 5 -9.80 -9.53 8.15
C GLY A 5 -8.42 -8.87 8.13
N GLU A 6 -8.15 -8.17 7.04
CA GLU A 6 -6.94 -7.37 6.87
C GLU A 6 -6.95 -6.20 7.85
N LYS A 7 -6.03 -6.23 8.82
CA LYS A 7 -5.86 -5.16 9.78
C LYS A 7 -4.71 -4.26 9.37
N GLN A 8 -4.94 -2.95 9.50
CA GLN A 8 -3.94 -1.92 9.19
C GLN A 8 -2.57 -2.16 9.84
N HIS A 9 -2.53 -2.73 11.06
CA HIS A 9 -1.28 -2.99 11.76
C HIS A 9 -0.37 -4.01 11.05
N TYR A 10 -0.92 -4.93 10.25
CA TYR A 10 -0.10 -5.86 9.47
C TYR A 10 0.73 -5.11 8.42
N ALA A 11 0.11 -4.24 7.65
CA ALA A 11 0.81 -3.40 6.68
C ALA A 11 1.88 -2.51 7.36
N LEU A 12 1.57 -1.92 8.52
CA LEU A 12 2.51 -1.08 9.26
C LEU A 12 3.74 -1.87 9.74
N VAL A 13 3.54 -3.07 10.29
CA VAL A 13 4.65 -3.92 10.76
C VAL A 13 5.52 -4.36 9.59
N LEU A 14 4.92 -4.77 8.47
CA LEU A 14 5.66 -5.16 7.27
C LEU A 14 6.48 -4.01 6.70
N LEU A 15 5.92 -2.79 6.65
CA LEU A 15 6.66 -1.61 6.24
C LEU A 15 7.84 -1.34 7.17
N LYS A 16 7.64 -1.33 8.49
CA LYS A 16 8.75 -1.11 9.45
C LYS A 16 9.87 -2.12 9.23
N TYR A 17 9.52 -3.41 9.17
CA TYR A 17 10.49 -4.48 8.96
C TYR A 17 11.23 -4.34 7.62
N LEU A 18 10.53 -3.98 6.54
CA LEU A 18 11.16 -3.71 5.24
C LEU A 18 12.21 -2.57 5.37
N PHE A 19 11.83 -1.46 5.99
CA PHE A 19 12.72 -0.30 6.10
C PHE A 19 13.93 -0.51 7.02
N GLU A 20 13.86 -1.44 7.98
CA GLU A 20 15.02 -1.88 8.79
C GLU A 20 16.10 -2.56 7.93
N HIS A 21 15.73 -3.14 6.79
CA HIS A 21 16.62 -3.91 5.92
C HIS A 21 17.01 -3.17 4.64
N LEU A 22 16.47 -1.96 4.42
CA LEU A 22 16.80 -1.14 3.25
C LEU A 22 17.87 -0.10 3.59
N PRO A 23 18.76 0.24 2.63
CA PRO A 23 19.62 1.40 2.75
C PRO A 23 18.81 2.68 3.03
N LYS A 24 19.37 3.57 3.84
CA LYS A 24 18.73 4.86 4.19
C LYS A 24 18.50 5.78 2.99
N THR A 25 19.15 5.53 1.86
CA THR A 25 18.98 6.26 0.61
C THR A 25 17.84 5.73 -0.26
N THR A 26 17.30 4.55 0.05
CA THR A 26 16.25 3.91 -0.77
C THR A 26 14.91 4.58 -0.55
N THR A 27 14.24 4.92 -1.64
CA THR A 27 12.82 5.34 -1.66
C THR A 27 11.96 4.14 -2.02
N VAL A 28 10.82 3.97 -1.35
CA VAL A 28 9.86 2.88 -1.59
C VAL A 28 8.54 3.46 -2.05
N GLY A 29 7.98 2.90 -3.12
CA GLY A 29 6.60 3.13 -3.53
C GLY A 29 5.70 2.02 -3.00
N LEU A 30 4.64 2.40 -2.28
CA LEU A 30 3.60 1.51 -1.79
C LEU A 30 2.32 1.72 -2.58
N LEU A 31 1.89 0.70 -3.31
CA LEU A 31 0.53 0.60 -3.85
C LEU A 31 -0.29 -0.24 -2.88
N TYR A 32 -1.31 0.37 -2.30
CA TYR A 32 -2.16 -0.26 -1.30
C TYR A 32 -3.59 0.22 -1.47
N ASP A 33 -4.56 -0.69 -1.36
CA ASP A 33 -5.98 -0.40 -1.62
C ASP A 33 -6.49 0.80 -0.85
N ILE A 34 -6.06 0.96 0.41
CA ILE A 34 -6.42 2.07 1.30
C ILE A 34 -5.25 3.05 1.50
N GLY A 35 -4.35 3.18 0.52
CA GLY A 35 -3.10 3.97 0.60
C GLY A 35 -3.30 5.41 1.10
N CYS A 36 -4.33 6.10 0.62
CA CYS A 36 -4.67 7.46 1.07
C CYS A 36 -5.10 7.53 2.54
N GLN A 37 -5.85 6.53 3.01
CA GLN A 37 -6.28 6.46 4.41
C GLN A 37 -5.09 6.06 5.29
N LEU A 38 -4.23 5.15 4.81
CA LEU A 38 -3.02 4.75 5.50
C LEU A 38 -2.08 5.93 5.71
N GLU A 39 -1.78 6.71 4.67
CA GLU A 39 -0.94 7.91 4.79
C GLU A 39 -1.53 8.89 5.81
N ARG A 40 -2.83 9.19 5.69
CA ARG A 40 -3.53 10.08 6.62
C ARG A 40 -3.40 9.59 8.07
N SER A 41 -3.60 8.29 8.31
CA SER A 41 -3.48 7.70 9.63
C SER A 41 -2.04 7.75 10.16
N CYS A 42 -1.05 7.49 9.31
CA CYS A 42 0.36 7.58 9.70
C CYS A 42 0.73 8.99 10.13
N ARG A 43 0.33 10.01 9.36
CA ARG A 43 0.61 11.42 9.68
C ARG A 43 -0.15 11.90 10.91
N LYS A 44 -1.42 11.50 11.06
CA LYS A 44 -2.26 11.92 12.19
C LYS A 44 -1.81 11.31 13.52
N TRP A 45 -1.47 10.03 13.51
CA TRP A 45 -1.22 9.26 14.73
C TRP A 45 0.24 8.88 14.93
N ARG A 46 1.15 9.33 14.06
CA ARG A 46 2.59 9.04 14.09
C ARG A 46 2.88 7.53 14.13
N LEU A 47 2.21 6.79 13.26
CA LEU A 47 2.30 5.32 13.23
C LEU A 47 3.63 4.81 12.64
N LEU A 48 4.28 5.64 11.83
CA LEU A 48 5.61 5.40 11.25
C LEU A 48 6.51 6.60 11.56
N ASP A 49 7.81 6.34 11.67
CA ASP A 49 8.82 7.38 11.91
C ASP A 49 8.97 8.30 10.70
N GLU A 50 9.33 9.55 10.93
CA GLU A 50 9.52 10.54 9.85
C GLU A 50 10.65 10.14 8.88
N GLU A 51 11.66 9.39 9.34
CA GLU A 51 12.70 8.81 8.47
C GLU A 51 12.12 7.80 7.46
N ILE A 52 11.09 7.06 7.84
CA ILE A 52 10.37 6.15 6.94
C ILE A 52 9.44 6.95 6.04
N LEU A 53 8.62 7.85 6.61
CA LEU A 53 7.62 8.62 5.86
C LEU A 53 8.22 9.53 4.79
N SER A 54 9.42 10.08 5.02
CA SER A 54 10.13 10.90 4.03
C SER A 54 10.58 10.12 2.79
N ARG A 55 10.71 8.80 2.91
CA ARG A 55 11.18 7.88 1.84
C ARG A 55 10.08 6.95 1.34
N LEU A 56 8.86 7.06 1.85
CA LEU A 56 7.71 6.26 1.46
C LEU A 56 6.76 7.09 0.59
N LYS A 57 6.49 6.62 -0.63
CA LYS A 57 5.48 7.18 -1.52
C LYS A 57 4.23 6.32 -1.46
N PHE A 58 3.09 6.92 -1.19
CA PHE A 58 1.79 6.24 -1.15
C PHE A 58 1.09 6.37 -2.50
N GLY A 59 0.51 5.28 -2.96
CA GLY A 59 -0.40 5.22 -4.09
C GLY A 59 -1.50 4.18 -3.84
N ILE A 60 -2.54 4.22 -4.66
CA ILE A 60 -3.66 3.28 -4.63
C ILE A 60 -3.67 2.53 -5.95
N SER A 61 -3.77 1.20 -5.94
CA SER A 61 -3.85 0.40 -7.16
C SER A 61 -4.96 0.91 -8.08
N VAL A 62 -4.74 0.83 -9.40
CA VAL A 62 -5.53 1.56 -10.42
C VAL A 62 -7.02 1.26 -10.29
N PHE A 63 -7.40 0.00 -10.08
CA PHE A 63 -8.80 -0.38 -9.96
C PHE A 63 -9.43 0.23 -8.71
N HIS A 64 -8.72 0.12 -7.58
CA HIS A 64 -9.17 0.63 -6.30
C HIS A 64 -9.28 2.16 -6.28
N ALA A 65 -8.42 2.88 -6.98
CA ALA A 65 -8.40 4.35 -6.99
C ALA A 65 -9.79 4.92 -7.34
N TYR A 66 -10.45 4.39 -8.37
CA TYR A 66 -11.77 4.85 -8.82
C TYR A 66 -12.90 4.63 -7.79
N GLY A 67 -12.71 3.72 -6.83
CA GLY A 67 -13.64 3.51 -5.72
C GLY A 67 -13.56 4.56 -4.61
N TYR A 68 -12.53 5.42 -4.60
CA TYR A 68 -12.35 6.46 -3.59
C TYR A 68 -12.98 7.80 -3.95
N GLN A 69 -13.08 8.68 -2.95
CA GLN A 69 -13.38 10.09 -3.13
C GLN A 69 -12.43 10.76 -4.13
N TRP A 70 -12.96 11.76 -4.85
CA TRP A 70 -12.26 12.48 -5.92
C TRP A 70 -10.83 12.96 -5.56
N PRO A 71 -10.55 13.52 -4.36
CA PRO A 71 -9.18 13.91 -4.01
C PRO A 71 -8.19 12.74 -4.00
N CYS A 72 -8.62 11.56 -3.55
CA CYS A 72 -7.77 10.37 -3.49
C CYS A 72 -7.44 9.87 -4.91
N GLN A 73 -8.41 9.91 -5.82
CA GLN A 73 -8.20 9.57 -7.23
C GLN A 73 -7.18 10.47 -7.93
N ILE A 74 -7.09 11.74 -7.55
CA ILE A 74 -6.17 12.67 -8.23
C ILE A 74 -4.78 12.62 -7.61
N ILE A 75 -4.69 12.48 -6.29
CA ILE A 75 -3.42 12.59 -5.58
C ILE A 75 -2.66 11.26 -5.54
N TYR A 76 -3.38 10.12 -5.44
CA TYR A 76 -2.78 8.81 -5.15
C TYR A 76 -2.85 7.82 -6.32
N HIS A 77 -3.44 8.20 -7.45
CA HIS A 77 -3.48 7.32 -8.61
C HIS A 77 -2.06 7.13 -9.18
N PRO A 78 -1.59 5.89 -9.42
CA PRO A 78 -0.19 5.59 -9.74
C PRO A 78 0.31 6.33 -10.98
N ARG A 79 -0.56 6.50 -11.99
CA ARG A 79 -0.25 7.30 -13.19
C ARG A 79 0.00 8.80 -12.93
N LYS A 80 -0.38 9.31 -11.76
CA LYS A 80 -0.18 10.70 -11.33
C LYS A 80 0.94 10.82 -10.28
N CYS A 81 1.49 9.70 -9.84
CA CYS A 81 2.55 9.63 -8.83
C CYS A 81 3.87 9.19 -9.48
N VAL A 82 4.88 10.07 -9.43
CA VAL A 82 6.21 9.74 -9.93
C VAL A 82 6.82 8.59 -9.12
N GLY A 83 7.41 7.62 -9.81
CA GLY A 83 8.10 6.46 -9.20
C GLY A 83 7.38 5.12 -9.38
N PHE A 84 6.10 5.11 -9.74
CA PHE A 84 5.34 3.86 -9.98
C PHE A 84 5.39 3.36 -11.43
N GLY A 85 5.93 4.16 -12.36
CA GLY A 85 6.06 3.79 -13.77
C GLY A 85 4.69 3.44 -14.39
N LEU A 86 4.61 2.27 -15.02
CA LEU A 86 3.36 1.77 -15.62
C LEU A 86 2.64 0.72 -14.74
N SER A 87 3.08 0.53 -13.48
CA SER A 87 2.46 -0.43 -12.57
C SER A 87 1.00 -0.07 -12.29
N ASP A 88 0.13 -1.08 -12.32
CA ASP A 88 -1.27 -0.96 -11.93
C ASP A 88 -1.50 -1.24 -10.44
N GLY A 89 -0.58 -1.95 -9.79
CA GLY A 89 -0.69 -2.34 -8.39
C GLY A 89 -1.57 -3.56 -8.13
N GLU A 90 -1.97 -4.29 -9.16
CA GLU A 90 -2.93 -5.43 -9.08
C GLU A 90 -2.22 -6.80 -9.15
N GLY A 91 -0.91 -6.82 -8.92
CA GLY A 91 -0.09 -8.03 -9.10
C GLY A 91 -0.45 -9.16 -8.15
N CYS A 92 -0.81 -8.84 -6.90
CA CYS A 92 -1.22 -9.81 -5.90
C CYS A 92 -2.54 -10.47 -6.27
N GLU A 93 -3.48 -9.68 -6.80
CA GLU A 93 -4.82 -10.06 -7.23
C GLU A 93 -4.74 -10.94 -8.48
N HIS A 94 -3.89 -10.57 -9.45
CA HIS A 94 -3.62 -11.39 -10.64
C HIS A 94 -2.98 -12.73 -10.29
N LEU A 95 -1.99 -12.72 -9.38
CA LEU A 95 -1.36 -13.95 -8.91
C LEU A 95 -2.38 -14.83 -8.16
N TRP A 96 -3.14 -14.24 -7.24
CA TRP A 96 -4.21 -14.94 -6.53
C TRP A 96 -5.22 -15.54 -7.49
N SER A 97 -5.68 -14.79 -8.49
CA SER A 97 -6.62 -15.27 -9.51
C SER A 97 -6.08 -16.49 -10.27
N SER A 98 -4.78 -16.51 -10.54
CA SER A 98 -4.10 -17.62 -11.21
C SER A 98 -3.92 -18.84 -10.29
N LEU A 99 -3.69 -18.61 -9.00
CA LEU A 99 -3.46 -19.66 -7.99
C LEU A 99 -4.74 -20.13 -7.29
N LYS A 100 -5.88 -19.47 -7.50
CA LYS A 100 -7.12 -19.76 -6.75
C LYS A 100 -7.57 -21.21 -6.83
N MET A 101 -7.23 -21.92 -7.91
CA MET A 101 -7.52 -23.34 -8.10
C MET A 101 -6.80 -24.25 -7.09
N LEU A 102 -5.74 -23.76 -6.45
CA LEU A 102 -5.00 -24.46 -5.39
C LEU A 102 -5.59 -24.21 -4.00
N ILE A 103 -6.51 -23.26 -3.86
CA ILE A 103 -7.14 -22.90 -2.59
C ILE A 103 -8.35 -23.81 -2.41
N PRO A 104 -8.41 -24.64 -1.35
CA PRO A 104 -9.58 -25.45 -1.07
C PRO A 104 -10.81 -24.57 -0.86
N THR A 105 -11.93 -24.89 -1.51
CA THR A 105 -13.22 -24.32 -1.14
C THR A 105 -13.64 -24.87 0.21
N LEU A 106 -13.59 -24.02 1.24
CA LEU A 106 -14.19 -24.27 2.56
C LEU A 106 -15.71 -24.16 2.48
#